data_AF-A0A0Q9M5X5-F1
#
_entry.id   AF-A0A0Q9M5X5-F1
#
_cell.length_a   1.000
_cell.length_b   1.000
_cell.length_c   1.000
_cell.angle_alpha   90.00
_cell.angle_beta   90.00
_cell.angle_gamma   90.00
#
_symmetry.space_group_name_H-M   'P 1'
#
loop_
_entity.id
_entity.type
_entity.pdbx_description
1 polymer ?
#
loop_
_entity_poly.entity_id
_entity_poly.type
_entity_poly.pdbx_seq_one_letter_code
_entity_poly.pdbx_strand_id
1 'polypeptide(L)'
;MKNERGLTLIEVLATLTISTVLLGVVLMLLSSTSHQSKSSGEKYNVDAEIRKTMDTIAKEISDSNQAFAATNDFRYVTYVSGTRKVKSLYYDAVAKTLSMYDFNSTTIQDSVTLATPGIYTNQRVLTSHVTGLQYLPTIGTTPISGNLIGGSAFRMVMTFTFQRSKLFGGFENYNVKRETGFKLLQY
;
A
#
# COMPACT_ATOMS: atom_id res chain seq x y z
N MET A 1 -73.92 1.62 -3.67
CA MET A 1 -73.18 2.74 -3.06
C MET A 1 -72.12 2.11 -2.15
N LYS A 2 -70.83 2.34 -2.42
CA LYS A 2 -69.73 1.78 -1.63
C LYS A 2 -69.70 2.52 -0.28
N ASN A 3 -69.69 1.77 0.82
CA ASN A 3 -69.50 2.31 2.17
C ASN A 3 -68.07 2.85 2.29
N GLU A 4 -67.89 4.16 2.17
CA GLU A 4 -66.68 4.83 2.61
C GLU A 4 -66.74 4.99 4.13
N ARG A 5 -66.30 3.96 4.85
CA ARG A 5 -66.02 4.09 6.28
C ARG A 5 -64.76 4.95 6.41
N GLY A 6 -64.93 6.20 6.86
CA GLY A 6 -63.81 7.09 7.15
C GLY A 6 -62.89 6.49 8.22
N LEU A 7 -61.58 6.64 8.01
CA LEU A 7 -60.54 6.23 8.97
C LEU A 7 -60.73 6.96 10.30
N THR A 8 -60.68 6.20 11.40
CA THR A 8 -60.67 6.80 12.74
C THR A 8 -59.31 7.45 13.02
N LEU A 9 -59.28 8.50 13.84
CA LEU A 9 -58.05 9.22 14.20
C LEU A 9 -56.96 8.29 14.77
N ILE A 10 -57.37 7.27 15.51
CA ILE A 10 -56.48 6.26 16.10
C ILE A 10 -55.84 5.40 15.02
N GLU A 11 -56.59 4.97 14.01
CA GLU A 11 -56.04 4.20 12.89
C GLU A 11 -55.03 5.03 12.09
N VAL A 12 -55.28 6.34 11.90
CA VAL A 12 -54.32 7.24 11.25
C VAL A 12 -53.02 7.36 12.07
N LEU A 13 -53.11 7.60 13.38
CA LEU A 13 -51.94 7.70 14.25
C LEU A 13 -51.15 6.39 14.36
N ALA A 14 -51.85 5.26 14.45
CA ALA A 14 -51.23 3.93 14.46
C ALA A 14 -50.48 3.67 13.15
N THR A 15 -51.09 3.99 12.00
CA THR A 15 -50.47 3.85 10.68
C THR A 15 -49.22 4.72 10.56
N LEU A 16 -49.30 5.99 10.97
CA LEU A 16 -48.18 6.94 10.94
C LEU A 16 -47.01 6.50 11.84
N THR A 17 -47.32 5.98 13.03
CA THR A 17 -46.31 5.48 13.98
C THR A 17 -45.63 4.22 13.43
N ILE A 18 -46.39 3.29 12.87
CA ILE A 18 -45.83 2.08 12.26
C ILE A 18 -44.98 2.44 11.04
N SER A 19 -45.46 3.34 10.18
CA SER A 19 -44.71 3.79 9.00
C SER A 19 -43.41 4.51 9.36
N THR A 20 -43.38 5.34 10.41
CA THR A 20 -42.16 6.04 10.85
C THR A 20 -41.14 5.09 11.46
N VAL A 21 -41.58 4.11 12.27
CA VAL A 21 -40.69 3.06 12.80
C VAL A 21 -40.10 2.22 11.67
N LEU A 22 -40.93 1.78 10.71
CA LEU A 22 -40.47 1.02 9.54
C LEU A 22 -39.48 1.84 8.72
N LEU A 23 -39.77 3.12 8.46
CA LEU A 23 -38.87 4.01 7.73
C LEU A 23 -37.53 4.17 8.45
N GLY A 24 -37.54 4.33 9.78
CA GLY A 24 -36.33 4.42 10.59
C GLY A 24 -35.46 3.17 10.48
N VAL A 25 -36.06 1.97 10.57
CA VAL A 25 -35.33 0.71 10.43
C VAL A 25 -34.75 0.55 9.01
N VAL A 26 -35.52 0.89 7.98
CA VAL A 26 -35.06 0.83 6.59
C VAL A 26 -33.89 1.77 6.36
N LEU A 27 -33.94 3.00 6.88
CA LEU A 27 -32.84 3.97 6.79
C LEU A 27 -31.58 3.48 7.51
N MET A 28 -31.73 2.87 8.70
CA MET A 28 -30.60 2.28 9.43
C MET A 28 -29.95 1.14 8.63
N LEU A 29 -30.74 0.24 8.05
CA LEU A 29 -30.25 -0.87 7.22
C LEU A 29 -29.55 -0.36 5.95
N LEU A 30 -30.12 0.66 5.30
CA LEU A 30 -29.52 1.27 4.12
C LEU A 30 -28.17 1.93 4.46
N SER A 31 -28.11 2.67 5.57
CA SER A 31 -26.86 3.29 6.05
C SER A 31 -25.80 2.24 6.35
N SER A 32 -26.16 1.16 7.06
CA SER A 32 -25.25 0.06 7.38
C SER A 32 -24.70 -0.60 6.10
N THR A 33 -25.56 -0.90 5.14
CA THR A 33 -25.18 -1.53 3.86
C THR A 33 -24.26 -0.61 3.06
N SER A 34 -24.55 0.69 3.04
CA SER A 34 -23.71 1.69 2.36
C SER A 34 -22.31 1.77 2.99
N HIS A 35 -22.21 1.81 4.32
CA HIS A 35 -20.93 1.80 5.01
C HIS A 35 -20.13 0.51 4.77
N GLN A 36 -20.81 -0.65 4.78
CA GLN A 36 -20.17 -1.93 4.49
C GLN A 36 -19.65 -2.01 3.06
N SER A 37 -20.42 -1.53 2.08
CA SER A 37 -20.01 -1.45 0.69
C SER A 37 -18.79 -0.55 0.50
N LYS A 38 -18.81 0.64 1.13
CA LYS A 38 -17.66 1.57 1.11
C LYS A 38 -16.39 0.96 1.70
N SER A 39 -16.49 0.37 2.90
CA SER A 39 -15.36 -0.29 3.56
C SER A 39 -14.81 -1.46 2.74
N SER A 40 -15.69 -2.22 2.07
CA SER A 40 -15.30 -3.30 1.16
C SER A 40 -14.55 -2.78 -0.07
N GLY A 41 -15.02 -1.68 -0.67
CA GLY A 41 -14.34 -1.01 -1.79
C GLY A 41 -12.98 -0.45 -1.40
N GLU A 42 -12.88 0.21 -0.25
CA GLU A 42 -11.60 0.68 0.31
C GLU A 42 -10.63 -0.49 0.55
N LYS A 43 -11.12 -1.61 1.08
CA LYS A 43 -10.30 -2.81 1.28
C LYS A 43 -9.74 -3.35 -0.05
N TYR A 44 -10.59 -3.45 -1.07
CA TYR A 44 -10.18 -3.92 -2.38
C TYR A 44 -9.10 -3.02 -3.00
N ASN A 45 -9.30 -1.70 -2.97
CA ASN A 45 -8.34 -0.73 -3.52
C ASN A 45 -6.99 -0.80 -2.79
N VAL A 46 -7.01 -0.92 -1.46
CA VAL A 46 -5.80 -1.09 -0.65
C VAL A 46 -5.06 -2.38 -1.02
N ASP A 47 -5.75 -3.51 -1.12
CA ASP A 47 -5.12 -4.78 -1.48
C ASP A 47 -4.55 -4.74 -2.90
N ALA A 48 -5.23 -4.06 -3.83
CA ALA A 48 -4.75 -3.85 -5.20
C ALA A 48 -3.49 -2.97 -5.25
N GLU A 49 -3.44 -1.88 -4.48
CA GLU A 49 -2.27 -1.01 -4.40
C GLU A 49 -1.05 -1.74 -3.80
N ILE A 50 -1.26 -2.49 -2.72
CA ILE A 50 -0.21 -3.30 -2.10
C ILE A 50 0.33 -4.32 -3.11
N ARG A 51 -0.55 -5.08 -3.77
CA ARG A 51 -0.13 -6.09 -4.78
C ARG A 51 0.64 -5.43 -5.90
N LYS A 52 0.11 -4.38 -6.51
CA LYS A 52 0.78 -3.63 -7.58
C LYS A 52 2.17 -3.16 -7.17
N THR A 53 2.31 -2.64 -5.94
CA THR A 53 3.60 -2.18 -5.40
C THR A 53 4.57 -3.35 -5.27
N MET A 54 4.15 -4.43 -4.62
CA MET A 54 4.99 -5.61 -4.40
C MET A 54 5.38 -6.29 -5.72
N ASP A 55 4.44 -6.43 -6.66
CA ASP A 55 4.67 -7.04 -7.98
C ASP A 55 5.64 -6.18 -8.81
N THR A 56 5.50 -4.85 -8.74
CA THR A 56 6.43 -3.93 -9.42
C THR A 56 7.84 -4.07 -8.86
N ILE A 57 7.99 -4.08 -7.52
CA ILE A 57 9.29 -4.28 -6.87
C ILE A 57 9.87 -5.65 -7.23
N ALA A 58 9.04 -6.70 -7.20
CA ALA A 58 9.48 -8.05 -7.48
C ALA A 58 9.99 -8.20 -8.90
N LYS A 59 9.27 -7.63 -9.87
CA LYS A 59 9.70 -7.58 -11.28
C LYS A 59 11.02 -6.83 -11.46
N GLU A 60 11.22 -5.74 -10.74
CA GLU A 60 12.41 -4.90 -10.91
C GLU A 60 13.66 -5.53 -10.26
N ILE A 61 13.50 -6.26 -9.15
CA ILE A 61 14.60 -6.88 -8.41
C ILE A 61 14.92 -8.30 -8.89
N SER A 62 13.96 -9.03 -9.50
CA SER A 62 14.13 -10.45 -9.86
C SER A 62 15.37 -10.72 -10.71
N ASP A 63 15.72 -9.76 -11.57
CA ASP A 63 16.81 -9.89 -12.54
C ASP A 63 18.11 -9.26 -12.05
N SER A 64 18.14 -8.83 -10.77
CA SER A 64 19.29 -8.18 -10.18
C SER A 64 20.33 -9.19 -9.73
N ASN A 65 21.60 -8.89 -9.99
CA ASN A 65 22.76 -9.68 -9.53
C ASN A 65 23.61 -8.96 -8.48
N GLN A 66 23.33 -7.68 -8.21
CA GLN A 66 24.07 -6.85 -7.27
C GLN A 66 23.11 -5.84 -6.67
N ALA A 67 23.18 -5.66 -5.35
CA ALA A 67 22.43 -4.63 -4.65
C ALA A 67 23.27 -3.99 -3.55
N PHE A 68 22.82 -2.82 -3.09
CA PHE A 68 23.40 -2.09 -1.97
C PHE A 68 22.28 -1.57 -1.09
N ALA A 69 22.31 -1.93 0.19
CA ALA A 69 21.33 -1.51 1.17
C ALA A 69 21.89 -0.38 2.06
N ALA A 70 21.18 0.73 2.11
CA ALA A 70 21.36 1.82 3.05
C ALA A 70 20.04 2.09 3.79
N THR A 71 20.06 2.96 4.81
CA THR A 71 18.93 3.17 5.74
C THR A 71 17.60 3.46 5.05
N ASN A 72 17.60 4.32 4.01
CA ASN A 72 16.39 4.73 3.28
C ASN A 72 16.47 4.42 1.78
N ASP A 73 17.53 3.75 1.35
CA ASP A 73 17.84 3.59 -0.06
C ASP A 73 18.33 2.17 -0.32
N PHE A 74 17.65 1.47 -1.20
CA PHE A 74 18.07 0.18 -1.69
C PHE A 74 18.32 0.27 -3.18
N ARG A 75 19.59 0.18 -3.54
CA ARG A 75 20.04 0.26 -4.92
C ARG A 75 20.23 -1.14 -5.45
N TYR A 76 19.90 -1.35 -6.72
CA TYR A 76 20.04 -2.65 -7.36
C TYR A 76 20.38 -2.47 -8.83
N VAL A 77 21.16 -3.40 -9.35
CA VAL A 77 21.51 -3.45 -10.77
C VAL A 77 20.36 -4.11 -11.53
N THR A 78 20.01 -3.55 -12.68
CA THR A 78 19.09 -4.14 -13.64
C THR A 78 19.71 -4.03 -15.04
N TYR A 79 19.19 -4.80 -15.99
CA TYR A 79 19.68 -4.84 -17.36
C TYR A 79 18.55 -4.49 -18.32
N VAL A 80 18.64 -3.33 -18.97
CA VAL A 80 17.67 -2.91 -19.99
C VAL A 80 18.33 -3.08 -21.34
N SER A 81 17.83 -4.04 -22.13
CA SER A 81 18.39 -4.39 -23.44
C SER A 81 19.89 -4.71 -23.37
N GLY A 82 20.31 -5.44 -22.33
CA GLY A 82 21.71 -5.80 -22.09
C GLY A 82 22.59 -4.69 -21.51
N THR A 83 22.09 -3.46 -21.41
CA THR A 83 22.83 -2.35 -20.79
C THR A 83 22.62 -2.36 -19.28
N ARG A 84 23.72 -2.37 -18.53
CA ARG A 84 23.72 -2.24 -17.07
C ARG A 84 23.11 -0.89 -16.69
N LYS A 85 22.07 -0.91 -15.86
CA LYS A 85 21.49 0.26 -15.20
C LYS A 85 21.44 0.03 -13.70
N VAL A 86 21.49 1.10 -12.93
CA VAL A 86 21.28 1.04 -11.48
C VAL A 86 19.99 1.77 -11.19
N LYS A 87 19.14 1.12 -10.40
CA LYS A 87 17.91 1.71 -9.88
C LYS A 87 17.98 1.79 -8.37
N SER A 88 17.19 2.68 -7.80
CA SER A 88 17.07 2.87 -6.36
C SER A 88 15.59 2.77 -5.96
N LEU A 89 15.32 1.98 -4.93
CA LEU A 89 14.11 2.10 -4.12
C LEU A 89 14.42 3.01 -2.95
N TYR A 90 13.86 4.21 -2.97
CA TYR A 90 14.05 5.21 -1.94
C TYR A 90 12.78 5.37 -1.11
N TYR A 91 12.92 5.20 0.20
CA TYR A 91 11.86 5.40 1.17
C TYR A 91 12.00 6.75 1.87
N ASP A 92 11.02 7.61 1.64
CA ASP A 92 10.85 8.84 2.41
C ASP A 92 9.93 8.57 3.60
N ALA A 93 10.52 8.50 4.80
CA ALA A 93 9.79 8.27 6.04
C ALA A 93 8.90 9.43 6.46
N VAL A 94 9.22 10.67 6.04
CA VAL A 94 8.42 11.86 6.36
C VAL A 94 7.18 11.89 5.48
N ALA A 95 7.37 11.71 4.18
CA ALA A 95 6.27 11.66 3.21
C ALA A 95 5.57 10.29 3.13
N LYS A 96 6.03 9.29 3.89
CA LYS A 96 5.53 7.90 3.87
C LYS A 96 5.48 7.29 2.48
N THR A 97 6.42 7.70 1.63
CA THR A 97 6.39 7.44 0.21
C THR A 97 7.55 6.55 -0.20
N LEU A 98 7.24 5.49 -0.95
CA LEU A 98 8.24 4.66 -1.61
C LEU A 98 8.29 5.04 -3.08
N SER A 99 9.46 5.46 -3.54
CA SER A 99 9.70 5.84 -4.93
C SER A 99 10.83 5.01 -5.54
N MET A 100 10.73 4.75 -6.83
CA MET A 100 11.82 4.22 -7.64
C MET A 100 12.51 5.36 -8.38
N TYR A 101 13.83 5.31 -8.48
CA TYR A 101 14.65 6.26 -9.23
C TYR A 101 15.61 5.52 -10.15
N ASP A 102 16.01 6.17 -11.23
CA ASP A 102 17.24 5.84 -11.93
C ASP A 102 18.42 6.44 -11.16
N PHE A 103 19.41 5.62 -10.83
CA PHE A 103 20.59 5.98 -10.07
C PHE A 103 21.79 6.15 -11.00
N ASN A 104 22.09 7.41 -11.34
CA ASN A 104 23.13 7.79 -12.28
C ASN A 104 24.48 7.98 -11.56
N SER A 105 25.04 6.88 -11.10
CA SER A 105 26.44 6.84 -10.68
C SER A 105 27.13 5.60 -11.25
N THR A 106 28.44 5.70 -11.44
CA THR A 106 29.31 4.60 -11.85
C THR A 106 29.32 3.47 -10.82
N THR A 107 29.17 3.81 -9.53
CA THR A 107 29.40 2.92 -8.40
C THR A 107 28.14 2.86 -7.53
N ILE A 108 27.56 1.67 -7.41
CA ILE A 108 26.31 1.47 -6.65
C ILE A 108 26.45 1.83 -5.17
N GLN A 109 27.67 1.82 -4.62
CA GLN A 109 27.97 2.11 -3.22
C GLN A 109 28.27 3.59 -2.94
N ASP A 110 28.19 4.49 -3.93
CA ASP A 110 28.57 5.89 -3.73
C ASP A 110 27.78 6.54 -2.58
N SER A 111 28.48 7.29 -1.72
CA SER A 111 27.85 7.98 -0.60
C SER A 111 27.22 9.29 -1.08
N VAL A 112 26.00 9.17 -1.60
CA VAL A 112 25.21 10.26 -2.17
C VAL A 112 23.81 10.25 -1.59
N THR A 113 23.15 11.40 -1.63
CA THR A 113 21.79 11.59 -1.09
C THR A 113 20.83 11.95 -2.21
N LEU A 114 19.52 11.90 -1.93
CA LEU A 114 18.51 12.33 -2.89
C LEU A 114 18.69 13.78 -3.35
N ALA A 115 19.31 14.63 -2.53
CA ALA A 115 19.60 16.03 -2.86
C ALA A 115 20.81 16.20 -3.80
N THR A 116 21.61 15.15 -4.02
CA THR A 116 22.79 15.22 -4.89
C THR A 116 22.35 15.43 -6.34
N PRO A 117 22.69 16.56 -7.00
CA PRO A 117 22.17 16.88 -8.32
C PRO A 117 22.54 15.84 -9.38
N GLY A 118 21.57 15.46 -10.20
CA GLY A 118 21.78 14.57 -11.36
C GLY A 118 21.97 13.08 -11.03
N ILE A 119 22.07 12.70 -9.76
CA ILE A 119 22.26 11.31 -9.34
C ILE A 119 20.94 10.54 -9.34
N TYR A 120 19.93 11.04 -8.63
CA TYR A 120 18.61 10.42 -8.59
C TYR A 120 17.72 11.12 -9.62
N THR A 121 17.35 10.39 -10.66
CA THR A 121 16.55 10.92 -11.77
C THR A 121 15.34 10.04 -12.03
N ASN A 122 14.39 10.55 -12.83
CA ASN A 122 13.19 9.81 -13.25
C ASN A 122 12.40 9.20 -12.08
N GLN A 123 12.02 10.05 -11.12
CA GLN A 123 11.22 9.61 -9.98
C GLN A 123 9.92 8.94 -10.45
N ARG A 124 9.67 7.74 -9.93
CA ARG A 124 8.40 7.03 -10.06
C ARG A 124 7.89 6.63 -8.69
N VAL A 125 6.85 7.32 -8.22
CA VAL A 125 6.17 6.96 -6.97
C VAL A 125 5.50 5.59 -7.13
N LEU A 126 5.80 4.66 -6.22
CA LEU A 126 5.15 3.35 -6.17
C LEU A 126 3.91 3.39 -5.26
N THR A 127 4.03 4.02 -4.09
CA THR A 127 2.95 4.18 -3.11
C THR A 127 3.31 5.30 -2.11
N SER A 128 2.30 5.96 -1.55
CA SER A 128 2.41 6.98 -0.49
C SER A 128 1.91 6.50 0.87
N HIS A 129 1.79 5.18 1.05
CA HIS A 129 1.22 4.57 2.24
C HIS A 129 2.22 3.71 3.03
N VAL A 130 3.52 3.81 2.75
CA VAL A 130 4.54 3.01 3.43
C VAL A 130 4.95 3.71 4.72
N THR A 131 4.87 2.99 5.84
CA THR A 131 5.25 3.48 7.18
C THR A 131 6.44 2.73 7.77
N GLY A 132 6.90 1.66 7.10
CA GLY A 132 8.13 0.99 7.44
C GLY A 132 8.65 0.18 6.27
N LEU A 133 9.97 0.22 6.07
CA LEU A 133 10.68 -0.57 5.08
C LEU A 133 11.98 -1.08 5.72
N GLN A 134 12.21 -2.38 5.61
CA GLN A 134 13.43 -3.01 6.10
C GLN A 134 13.88 -4.08 5.12
N TYR A 135 15.20 -4.17 4.95
CA TYR A 135 15.86 -5.24 4.22
C TYR A 135 16.54 -6.12 5.24
N LEU A 136 16.05 -7.34 5.42
CA LEU A 136 16.54 -8.28 6.43
C LEU A 136 17.25 -9.45 5.77
N PRO A 137 18.22 -10.10 6.44
CA PRO A 137 18.69 -11.41 6.03
C PRO A 137 17.55 -12.44 6.02
N THR A 138 17.74 -13.56 5.32
CA THR A 138 16.78 -14.69 5.33
C THR A 138 16.49 -15.20 6.73
N ILE A 139 17.46 -15.09 7.65
CA ILE A 139 17.35 -15.46 9.06
C ILE A 139 17.84 -14.29 9.91
N GLY A 140 17.05 -13.91 10.93
CA GLY A 140 17.38 -12.82 11.85
C GLY A 140 16.55 -11.55 11.63
N THR A 141 16.82 -10.53 12.44
CA THR A 141 16.02 -9.29 12.51
C THR A 141 16.84 -8.02 12.33
N THR A 142 18.17 -8.12 12.28
CA THR A 142 19.05 -6.98 12.05
C THR A 142 18.99 -6.56 10.58
N PRO A 143 18.68 -5.29 10.26
CA PRO A 143 18.68 -4.81 8.90
C PRO A 143 20.05 -4.96 8.23
N ILE A 144 20.03 -5.37 6.97
CA ILE A 144 21.20 -5.41 6.10
C ILE A 144 21.66 -3.98 5.83
N SER A 145 22.96 -3.76 5.92
CA SER A 145 23.61 -2.56 5.41
C SER A 145 24.83 -2.96 4.58
N GLY A 146 25.07 -2.23 3.49
CA GLY A 146 26.19 -2.49 2.61
C GLY A 146 25.84 -3.35 1.39
N ASN A 147 26.89 -3.93 0.82
CA ASN A 147 26.84 -4.59 -0.49
C ASN A 147 26.27 -6.01 -0.40
N LEU A 148 25.40 -6.35 -1.35
CA LEU A 148 24.85 -7.68 -1.57
C LEU A 148 25.37 -8.18 -2.91
N ILE A 149 26.15 -9.26 -2.87
CA ILE A 149 26.74 -9.90 -4.05
C ILE A 149 25.79 -10.92 -4.68
N GLY A 150 26.06 -11.31 -5.92
CA GLY A 150 25.29 -12.33 -6.63
C GLY A 150 25.15 -13.62 -5.81
N GLY A 151 23.96 -14.22 -5.83
CA GLY A 151 23.60 -15.37 -5.00
C GLY A 151 23.10 -15.03 -3.60
N SER A 152 23.30 -13.80 -3.10
CA SER A 152 22.81 -13.38 -1.78
C SER A 152 21.28 -13.39 -1.74
N ALA A 153 20.71 -13.94 -0.66
CA ALA A 153 19.29 -13.92 -0.40
C ALA A 153 18.95 -12.96 0.75
N PHE A 154 17.84 -12.25 0.61
CA PHE A 154 17.35 -11.31 1.62
C PHE A 154 15.82 -11.28 1.62
N ARG A 155 15.24 -10.64 2.62
CA ARG A 155 13.81 -10.42 2.75
C ARG A 155 13.54 -8.93 2.78
N MET A 156 12.59 -8.49 1.99
CA MET A 156 12.06 -7.13 2.09
C MET A 156 10.80 -7.17 2.94
N VAL A 157 10.79 -6.37 3.99
CA VAL A 157 9.67 -6.24 4.92
C VAL A 157 9.12 -4.83 4.78
N MET A 158 7.87 -4.73 4.33
CA MET A 158 7.18 -3.48 4.11
C MET A 158 5.93 -3.40 4.98
N THR A 159 5.77 -2.26 5.65
CA THR A 159 4.57 -1.94 6.42
C THR A 159 3.85 -0.80 5.70
N PHE A 160 2.58 -1.03 5.41
CA PHE A 160 1.68 -0.05 4.83
C PHE A 160 0.65 0.39 5.87
N THR A 161 0.25 1.65 5.83
CA THR A 161 -0.80 2.21 6.67
C THR A 161 -1.80 2.96 5.80
N PHE A 162 -3.06 2.51 5.82
CA PHE A 162 -4.16 3.13 5.08
C PHE A 162 -5.23 3.62 6.05
N GLN A 163 -5.96 4.67 5.68
CA GLN A 163 -7.17 5.06 6.38
C GLN A 163 -8.37 4.36 5.76
N ARG A 164 -9.21 3.74 6.60
CA ARG A 164 -10.47 3.09 6.19
C ARG A 164 -11.62 3.60 7.03
N SER A 165 -12.80 3.67 6.41
CA SER A 165 -14.06 4.03 7.06
C SER A 165 -14.50 2.91 8.02
N LYS A 166 -14.90 3.28 9.24
CA LYS A 166 -15.53 2.36 10.19
C LYS A 166 -17.01 2.14 9.85
N LEU A 167 -17.55 1.00 10.28
CA LEU A 167 -18.98 0.66 10.10
C LEU A 167 -19.92 1.65 10.82
N PHE A 168 -19.48 2.23 11.94
CA PHE A 168 -20.26 3.16 12.76
C PHE A 168 -19.79 4.62 12.64
N GLY A 169 -19.11 4.96 11.53
CA GLY A 169 -18.61 6.30 11.26
C GLY A 169 -17.19 6.56 11.78
N GLY A 170 -16.53 7.55 11.16
CA GLY A 170 -15.12 7.87 11.40
C GLY A 170 -14.16 6.97 10.60
N PHE A 171 -12.86 7.15 10.87
CA PHE A 171 -11.78 6.42 10.19
C PHE A 171 -10.92 5.65 11.19
N GLU A 172 -10.28 4.60 10.71
CA GLU A 172 -9.21 3.89 11.41
C GLU A 172 -7.99 3.67 10.52
N ASN A 173 -6.83 3.59 11.16
CA ASN A 173 -5.62 3.18 10.49
C ASN A 173 -5.60 1.66 10.38
N TYR A 174 -5.54 1.17 9.16
CA TYR A 174 -5.36 -0.23 8.84
C TYR A 174 -3.90 -0.45 8.42
N ASN A 175 -3.18 -1.20 9.26
CA ASN A 175 -1.77 -1.52 9.03
C ASN A 175 -1.63 -2.90 8.39
N VAL A 176 -0.85 -2.99 7.32
CA VAL A 176 -0.54 -4.26 6.65
C VAL A 176 0.95 -4.44 6.57
N LYS A 177 1.45 -5.54 7.12
CA LYS A 177 2.82 -5.97 6.90
C LYS A 177 2.87 -6.98 5.75
N ARG A 178 3.78 -6.75 4.81
CA ARG A 178 4.12 -7.68 3.72
C ARG A 178 5.59 -8.00 3.79
N GLU A 179 5.89 -9.25 3.47
CA GLU A 179 7.24 -9.76 3.44
C GLU A 179 7.43 -10.54 2.15
N THR A 180 8.56 -10.33 1.49
CA THR A 180 8.92 -11.04 0.25
C THR A 180 10.39 -11.35 0.26
N GLY A 181 10.72 -12.61 -0.04
CA GLY A 181 12.09 -13.08 -0.19
C GLY A 181 12.61 -12.82 -1.60
N PHE A 182 13.86 -12.39 -1.68
CA PHE A 182 14.58 -12.16 -2.92
C PHE A 182 15.90 -12.93 -2.87
N LYS A 183 16.35 -13.41 -4.03
CA LYS A 183 17.68 -13.97 -4.22
C LYS A 183 18.29 -13.28 -5.44
N LEU A 184 19.43 -12.63 -5.24
CA LEU A 184 20.18 -12.03 -6.34
C LEU A 184 20.72 -13.13 -7.25
N LEU A 185 20.68 -12.89 -8.56
CA LEU A 185 21.20 -13.80 -9.55
C LEU A 185 22.71 -13.95 -9.39
N GLN A 186 23.19 -15.19 -9.58
CA GLN A 186 24.60 -15.53 -9.58
C GLN A 186 25.02 -15.71 -11.02
N TYR A 187 25.97 -14.89 -11.47
CA TYR A 187 26.58 -14.95 -12.80
C TYR A 187 28.08 -15.13 -12.67
#